data_AF-A0A953ES18-F1
#
_entry.id   AF-A0A953ES18-F1
#
_cell.length_a   1.000
_cell.length_b   1.000
_cell.length_c   1.000
_cell.angle_alpha   90.00
_cell.angle_beta   90.00
_cell.angle_gamma   90.00
#
_symmetry.space_group_name_H-M   'P 1'
#
loop_
_entity.id
_entity.type
_entity.pdbx_description
1 polymer ?
#
loop_
_entity_poly.entity_id
_entity_poly.type
_entity_poly.pdbx_seq_one_letter_code
_entity_poly.pdbx_strand_id
1 'polypeptide(L)'
;DVRWDPETGSIGATVTVVLRNDAPAGGLPPYLIGNSGGRPDGTNITDLAIVTPFEATSATVDGVETVMSPLRDDNVWRHTVRTEVPPGGERRVVVALEGEVSPGARYRLRFSGQPLVNDDSTRVVVTADGQDLVGGPGIDVADGQATITLRHLGQTILTLRANS
;
A
#
# COMPACT_ATOMS: atom_id res chain seq x y z
N ASP A 1 6.47 2.60 3.21
CA ASP A 1 7.68 3.42 3.43
C ASP A 1 7.99 4.22 2.18
N VAL A 2 8.45 5.46 2.31
CA VAL A 2 8.77 6.37 1.20
C VAL A 2 10.14 6.99 1.45
N ARG A 3 11.03 6.90 0.46
CA ARG A 3 12.23 7.72 0.35
C ARG A 3 11.97 8.80 -0.70
N TRP A 4 12.29 10.04 -0.35
CA TRP A 4 12.08 11.20 -1.18
C TRP A 4 13.37 12.02 -1.27
N ASP A 5 13.77 12.36 -2.48
CA ASP A 5 14.83 13.32 -2.74
C ASP A 5 14.21 14.71 -3.04
N PRO A 6 14.38 15.72 -2.16
CA PRO A 6 13.84 17.06 -2.38
C PRO A 6 14.55 17.82 -3.52
N GLU A 7 15.80 17.50 -3.83
CA GLU A 7 16.59 18.17 -4.87
C GLU A 7 16.20 17.71 -6.27
N THR A 8 15.99 16.39 -6.44
CA THR A 8 15.67 15.79 -7.74
C THR A 8 14.19 15.48 -7.92
N GLY A 9 13.42 15.40 -6.83
CA GLY A 9 12.04 14.94 -6.86
C GLY A 9 11.88 13.42 -6.95
N SER A 10 12.98 12.66 -6.91
CA SER A 10 12.95 11.20 -6.99
C SER A 10 12.19 10.58 -5.80
N ILE A 11 11.42 9.53 -6.08
CA ILE A 11 10.67 8.74 -5.11
C ILE A 11 11.00 7.26 -5.28
N GLY A 12 11.44 6.65 -4.18
CA GLY A 12 11.42 5.20 -3.99
C GLY A 12 10.45 4.85 -2.87
N ALA A 13 9.52 3.93 -3.10
CA ALA A 13 8.54 3.54 -2.09
C ALA A 13 8.37 2.03 -1.98
N THR A 14 8.00 1.58 -0.78
CA THR A 14 7.59 0.19 -0.51
C THR A 14 6.19 0.22 0.08
N VAL A 15 5.27 -0.44 -0.62
CA VAL A 15 3.90 -0.68 -0.13
C VAL A 15 3.83 -2.10 0.41
N THR A 16 3.38 -2.24 1.65
CA THR A 16 3.06 -3.54 2.24
C THR A 16 1.57 -3.60 2.49
N VAL A 17 0.92 -4.65 1.99
CA VAL A 17 -0.49 -4.96 2.25
C VAL A 17 -0.58 -6.32 2.93
N VAL A 18 -1.32 -6.39 4.04
CA VAL A 18 -1.66 -7.66 4.70
C VAL A 18 -3.12 -7.94 4.41
N LEU A 19 -3.39 -9.00 3.65
CA LEU A 19 -4.73 -9.47 3.37
C LEU A 19 -5.08 -10.56 4.38
N ARG A 20 -6.10 -10.34 5.21
CA ARG A 20 -6.62 -11.34 6.15
C ARG A 20 -7.97 -11.85 5.68
N ASN A 21 -8.16 -13.17 5.78
CA ASN A 21 -9.42 -13.82 5.48
C ASN A 21 -10.00 -14.46 6.74
N ASP A 22 -11.05 -13.84 7.28
CA ASP A 22 -11.72 -14.30 8.49
C ASP A 22 -12.78 -15.39 8.21
N ALA A 23 -12.91 -15.87 6.97
CA ALA A 23 -13.83 -16.96 6.63
C ALA A 23 -13.40 -18.27 7.30
N PRO A 24 -14.36 -19.07 7.82
CA PRO A 24 -14.04 -20.34 8.44
C PRO A 24 -13.71 -21.41 7.39
N ALA A 25 -12.88 -22.38 7.76
CA ALA A 25 -12.54 -23.53 6.91
C ALA A 25 -13.66 -24.59 6.82
N GLY A 26 -14.75 -24.41 7.55
CA GLY A 26 -15.85 -25.37 7.65
C GLY A 26 -16.97 -24.88 8.55
N GLY A 27 -17.99 -25.72 8.76
CA GLY A 27 -19.13 -25.41 9.62
C GLY A 27 -20.21 -24.52 8.98
N LEU A 28 -19.99 -24.08 7.73
CA LEU A 28 -21.00 -23.40 6.92
C LEU A 28 -21.36 -24.24 5.68
N PRO A 29 -22.57 -24.06 5.11
CA PRO A 29 -22.96 -24.74 3.88
C PRO A 29 -21.99 -24.50 2.70
N PRO A 30 -21.78 -25.49 1.81
CA PRO A 30 -20.87 -25.36 0.67
C PRO A 30 -21.22 -24.23 -0.31
N TYR A 31 -22.49 -23.80 -0.38
CA TYR A 31 -22.85 -22.66 -1.23
C TYR A 31 -22.38 -21.30 -0.68
N LEU A 32 -21.94 -21.25 0.59
CA LEU A 32 -21.37 -20.04 1.22
C LEU A 32 -19.85 -20.03 1.19
N ILE A 33 -19.21 -21.17 1.50
CA ILE A 33 -17.75 -21.26 1.66
C ILE A 33 -17.07 -22.13 0.61
N GLY A 34 -17.82 -22.91 -0.17
CA GLY A 34 -17.26 -23.76 -1.20
C GLY A 34 -16.73 -22.96 -2.39
N ASN A 35 -15.83 -23.57 -3.16
CA ASN A 35 -15.33 -23.02 -4.41
C ASN A 35 -15.25 -24.12 -5.48
N SER A 36 -15.44 -23.75 -6.74
CA SER A 36 -15.36 -24.68 -7.88
C SER A 36 -13.93 -24.94 -8.36
N GLY A 37 -12.94 -24.32 -7.71
CA GLY A 37 -11.53 -24.35 -8.12
C GLY A 37 -10.68 -25.40 -7.38
N GLY A 38 -11.29 -26.30 -6.62
CA GLY A 38 -10.59 -27.36 -5.87
C GLY A 38 -9.74 -26.86 -4.70
N ARG A 39 -9.94 -25.62 -4.25
CA ARG A 39 -9.25 -25.03 -3.09
C ARG A 39 -9.97 -25.41 -1.80
N PRO A 40 -9.36 -25.26 -0.62
CA PRO A 40 -10.07 -25.43 0.65
C PRO A 40 -11.31 -24.52 0.73
N ASP A 41 -12.36 -25.01 1.37
CA ASP A 41 -13.54 -24.21 1.66
C ASP A 41 -13.14 -22.98 2.51
N GLY A 42 -13.76 -21.84 2.23
CA GLY A 42 -13.48 -20.55 2.84
C GLY A 42 -12.30 -19.81 2.20
N THR A 43 -11.64 -20.35 1.17
CA THR A 43 -10.57 -19.62 0.46
C THR A 43 -11.12 -18.37 -0.22
N ASN A 44 -10.48 -17.23 0.02
CA ASN A 44 -10.75 -15.98 -0.67
C ASN A 44 -9.77 -15.77 -1.83
N ILE A 45 -10.29 -15.49 -3.03
CA ILE A 45 -9.49 -15.10 -4.20
C ILE A 45 -9.69 -13.61 -4.41
N THR A 46 -8.61 -12.84 -4.27
CA THR A 46 -8.64 -11.37 -4.36
C THR A 46 -7.70 -10.87 -5.43
N ASP A 47 -8.17 -9.95 -6.26
CA ASP A 47 -7.34 -9.12 -7.13
C ASP A 47 -7.01 -7.82 -6.39
N LEU A 48 -5.83 -7.77 -5.77
CA LEU A 48 -5.34 -6.58 -5.08
C LEU A 48 -4.78 -5.60 -6.12
N ALA A 49 -5.34 -4.39 -6.15
CA ALA A 49 -4.87 -3.30 -7.00
C ALA A 49 -4.19 -2.20 -6.17
N ILE A 50 -2.95 -1.87 -6.52
CA ILE A 50 -2.26 -0.67 -6.04
C ILE A 50 -2.41 0.41 -7.11
N VAL A 51 -3.13 1.48 -6.78
CA VAL A 51 -3.35 2.63 -7.66
C VAL A 51 -2.46 3.77 -7.22
N THR A 52 -1.55 4.20 -8.09
CA THR A 52 -0.46 5.13 -7.74
C THR A 52 0.04 5.84 -9.00
N PRO A 53 0.54 7.08 -8.94
CA PRO A 53 1.27 7.67 -10.06
C PRO A 53 2.59 6.96 -10.38
N PHE A 54 3.09 6.10 -9.49
CA PHE A 54 4.39 5.45 -9.58
C PHE A 54 4.33 4.06 -10.23
N GLU A 55 5.40 3.67 -10.89
CA GLU A 55 5.51 2.37 -11.54
C GLU A 55 6.01 1.33 -10.53
N ALA A 56 5.49 0.10 -10.61
CA ALA A 56 5.96 -1.00 -9.78
C ALA A 56 7.19 -1.65 -10.42
N THR A 57 8.29 -1.74 -9.67
CA THR A 57 9.54 -2.34 -10.14
C THR A 57 9.70 -3.79 -9.69
N SER A 58 9.05 -4.18 -8.59
CA SER A 58 8.99 -5.57 -8.13
C SER A 58 7.80 -5.80 -7.20
N ALA A 59 7.39 -7.07 -7.06
CA ALA A 59 6.41 -7.48 -6.08
C ALA A 59 6.72 -8.87 -5.51
N THR A 60 6.31 -9.10 -4.27
CA THR A 60 6.35 -10.42 -3.64
C THR A 60 5.04 -10.73 -2.92
N VAL A 61 4.67 -12.01 -2.85
CA VAL A 61 3.63 -12.55 -1.98
C VAL A 61 4.30 -13.53 -1.02
N ASP A 62 4.20 -13.27 0.28
CA ASP A 62 4.86 -14.05 1.34
C ASP A 62 6.37 -14.26 1.08
N GLY A 63 7.03 -13.24 0.49
CA GLY A 63 8.46 -13.26 0.14
C GLY A 63 8.81 -13.95 -1.17
N VAL A 64 7.83 -14.52 -1.88
CA VAL A 64 8.02 -15.13 -3.21
C VAL A 64 7.74 -14.09 -4.29
N GLU A 65 8.68 -13.92 -5.22
CA GLU A 65 8.54 -13.00 -6.35
C GLU A 65 7.28 -13.31 -7.18
N THR A 66 6.58 -12.25 -7.59
CA THR A 66 5.39 -12.36 -8.41
C THR A 66 5.31 -11.25 -9.44
N VAL A 67 4.57 -11.51 -10.52
CA VAL A 67 4.32 -10.53 -11.57
C VAL A 67 3.06 -9.76 -11.24
N MET A 68 3.15 -8.43 -11.25
CA MET A 68 1.98 -7.57 -11.27
C MET A 68 1.58 -7.29 -12.71
N SER A 69 0.28 -7.21 -12.96
CA SER A 69 -0.25 -6.73 -14.24
C SER A 69 -0.45 -5.21 -14.16
N PRO A 70 0.39 -4.40 -14.85
CA PRO A 70 0.20 -2.95 -14.90
C PRO A 70 -0.89 -2.60 -15.92
N LEU A 71 -1.75 -1.65 -15.56
CA LEU A 71 -2.61 -0.94 -16.48
C LEU A 71 -2.45 0.56 -16.24
N ARG A 72 -2.16 1.31 -17.30
CA ARG A 72 -2.16 2.77 -17.25
C ARG A 72 -3.59 3.29 -17.41
N ASP A 73 -4.03 4.12 -16.48
CA ASP A 73 -5.32 4.81 -16.49
C ASP A 73 -5.07 6.30 -16.28
N ASP A 74 -5.12 7.08 -17.36
CA ASP A 74 -4.69 8.48 -17.40
C ASP A 74 -3.32 8.72 -16.73
N ASN A 75 -3.33 9.42 -15.59
CA ASN A 75 -2.14 9.86 -14.85
C ASN A 75 -1.75 8.90 -13.72
N VAL A 76 -2.39 7.73 -13.62
CA VAL A 76 -2.07 6.73 -12.61
C VAL A 76 -1.82 5.36 -13.23
N TRP A 77 -0.99 4.58 -12.56
CA TRP A 77 -0.85 3.16 -12.76
C TRP A 77 -1.79 2.41 -11.82
N ARG A 78 -2.38 1.34 -12.33
CA ARG A 78 -3.05 0.30 -11.56
C ARG A 78 -2.25 -0.99 -11.69
N HIS A 79 -1.52 -1.34 -10.64
CA HIS A 79 -0.76 -2.59 -10.56
C HIS A 79 -1.60 -3.64 -9.85
N THR A 80 -1.95 -4.73 -10.54
CA THR A 80 -2.83 -5.77 -9.98
C THR A 80 -2.08 -7.07 -9.75
N VAL A 81 -2.29 -7.68 -8.57
CA VAL A 81 -1.82 -9.03 -8.23
C VAL A 81 -2.99 -9.87 -7.74
N ARG A 82 -3.15 -11.08 -8.30
CA ARG A 82 -4.13 -12.05 -7.82
C ARG A 82 -3.53 -12.85 -6.67
N THR A 83 -4.24 -12.92 -5.54
CA THR A 83 -3.80 -13.60 -4.32
C THR A 83 -4.88 -14.52 -3.78
N GLU A 84 -4.48 -15.70 -3.31
CA GLU A 84 -5.35 -16.66 -2.64
C GLU A 84 -5.08 -16.63 -1.14
N VAL A 85 -6.05 -16.15 -0.37
CA VAL A 85 -5.96 -16.03 1.08
C VAL A 85 -6.71 -17.21 1.71
N PRO A 86 -6.00 -18.11 2.42
CA PRO A 86 -6.61 -19.30 3.00
C PRO A 86 -7.63 -18.92 4.10
N PRO A 87 -8.61 -19.81 4.41
CA PRO A 87 -9.55 -19.58 5.50
C PRO A 87 -8.81 -19.38 6.83
N GLY A 88 -9.19 -18.34 7.58
CA GLY A 88 -8.55 -17.96 8.84
C GLY A 88 -7.08 -17.51 8.73
N GLY A 89 -6.57 -17.31 7.51
CA GLY A 89 -5.17 -17.00 7.27
C GLY A 89 -4.92 -15.63 6.66
N GLU A 90 -3.64 -15.36 6.42
CA GLU A 90 -3.16 -14.09 5.89
C GLU A 90 -2.23 -14.27 4.70
N ARG A 91 -2.12 -13.22 3.87
CA ARG A 91 -1.11 -13.07 2.82
C ARG A 91 -0.49 -11.69 2.90
N ARG A 92 0.85 -11.63 2.85
CA ARG A 92 1.59 -10.37 2.82
C ARG A 92 2.05 -10.09 1.40
N VAL A 93 1.53 -9.00 0.82
CA VAL A 93 1.97 -8.49 -0.49
C VAL A 93 2.91 -7.31 -0.26
N VAL A 94 4.09 -7.35 -0.85
CA VAL A 94 5.07 -6.25 -0.81
C VAL A 94 5.36 -5.80 -2.24
N VAL A 95 5.23 -4.50 -2.49
CA VAL A 95 5.43 -3.88 -3.80
C VAL A 95 6.47 -2.77 -3.68
N ALA A 96 7.51 -2.82 -4.51
CA ALA A 96 8.44 -1.70 -4.69
C ALA A 96 7.93 -0.80 -5.82
N LEU A 97 7.93 0.51 -5.56
CA LEU A 97 7.48 1.53 -6.49
C LEU A 97 8.58 2.56 -6.72
N GLU A 98 8.69 3.04 -7.95
CA GLU A 98 9.59 4.13 -8.33
C GLU A 98 8.85 5.18 -9.17
N GLY A 99 9.27 6.43 -9.03
CA GLY A 99 8.78 7.53 -9.84
C GLY A 99 9.30 8.86 -9.36
N GLU A 100 8.65 9.94 -9.80
CA GLU A 100 9.11 11.30 -9.54
C GLU A 100 7.93 12.20 -9.13
N VAL A 101 8.23 13.18 -8.30
CA VAL A 101 7.38 14.35 -8.02
C VAL A 101 8.11 15.61 -8.43
N SER A 102 7.41 16.75 -8.44
CA SER A 102 8.09 18.04 -8.66
C SER A 102 9.16 18.26 -7.58
N PRO A 103 10.41 18.60 -7.96
CA PRO A 103 11.45 18.94 -7.00
C PRO A 103 11.08 20.15 -6.13
N GLY A 104 11.74 20.25 -4.98
CA GLY A 104 11.68 21.38 -4.06
C GLY A 104 11.32 20.99 -2.64
N ALA A 105 11.35 21.94 -1.72
CA ALA A 105 11.26 21.69 -0.29
C ALA A 105 9.90 21.15 0.23
N ARG A 106 8.90 20.86 -0.62
CA ARG A 106 7.56 20.46 -0.18
C ARG A 106 7.13 19.15 -0.84
N TYR A 107 6.89 18.14 -0.01
CA TYR A 107 6.29 16.87 -0.42
C TYR A 107 4.79 16.84 -0.07
N ARG A 108 3.99 16.28 -0.98
CA ARG A 108 2.55 16.06 -0.75
C ARG A 108 2.16 14.64 -1.11
N LEU A 109 1.61 13.92 -0.13
CA LEU A 109 0.98 12.63 -0.34
C LEU A 109 -0.54 12.81 -0.32
N ARG A 110 -1.21 12.36 -1.38
CA ARG A 110 -2.67 12.19 -1.39
C ARG A 110 -2.96 10.71 -1.17
N PHE A 111 -3.63 10.41 -0.07
CA PHE A 111 -4.04 9.06 0.27
C PHE A 111 -5.56 8.97 0.15
N SER A 112 -6.02 8.03 -0.66
CA SER A 112 -7.43 7.66 -0.74
C SER A 112 -7.58 6.32 -0.04
N GLY A 113 -8.25 6.32 1.11
CA GLY A 113 -8.57 5.10 1.82
C GLY A 113 -9.56 4.23 1.04
N GLN A 114 -9.49 2.91 1.23
CA GLN A 114 -10.54 2.03 0.73
C GLN A 114 -11.72 2.05 1.69
N PRO A 115 -12.96 2.26 1.21
CA PRO A 115 -14.14 2.12 2.06
C PRO A 115 -14.37 0.63 2.36
N LEU A 116 -13.66 0.10 3.36
CA LEU A 116 -13.84 -1.25 3.88
C LEU A 116 -14.75 -1.20 5.10
N VAL A 117 -15.55 -2.25 5.29
CA VAL A 117 -16.43 -2.42 6.46
C VAL A 117 -15.60 -2.63 7.73
N ASN A 118 -14.40 -3.19 7.59
CA ASN A 118 -13.48 -3.43 8.69
C ASN A 118 -12.66 -2.17 8.98
N ASP A 119 -12.49 -1.87 10.27
CA ASP A 119 -11.53 -0.85 10.70
C ASP A 119 -10.13 -1.25 10.25
N ASP A 120 -9.55 -0.46 9.36
CA ASP A 120 -8.17 -0.58 8.93
C ASP A 120 -7.45 0.78 9.05
N SER A 121 -6.13 0.75 9.08
CA SER A 121 -5.27 1.92 9.14
C SER A 121 -4.02 1.71 8.29
N THR A 122 -3.54 2.78 7.67
CA THR A 122 -2.29 2.77 6.92
C THR A 122 -1.24 3.55 7.68
N ARG A 123 -0.14 2.89 8.06
CA ARG A 123 1.04 3.58 8.56
C ARG A 123 1.87 4.06 7.37
N VAL A 124 2.14 5.35 7.33
CA VAL A 124 3.05 5.98 6.34
C VAL A 124 4.29 6.46 7.07
N VAL A 125 5.45 6.11 6.53
CA VAL A 125 6.76 6.57 6.98
C VAL A 125 7.44 7.21 5.77
N VAL A 126 7.95 8.43 5.94
CA VAL A 126 8.66 9.19 4.91
C VAL A 126 10.02 9.60 5.45
N THR A 127 11.07 9.41 4.64
CA THR A 127 12.41 9.99 4.84
C THR A 127 12.74 10.94 3.70
N ALA A 128 13.48 12.01 4.00
CA ALA A 128 14.07 12.88 2.99
C ALA A 128 15.58 12.61 2.88
N ASP A 129 16.08 12.48 1.65
CA ASP A 129 17.50 12.27 1.40
C ASP A 129 18.27 13.56 1.71
N GLY A 130 19.26 13.46 2.62
CA GLY A 130 20.16 14.56 2.97
C GLY A 130 19.52 15.75 3.69
N GLN A 131 18.24 15.68 4.07
CA GLN A 131 17.52 16.81 4.66
C GLN A 131 16.66 16.39 5.87
N ASP A 132 16.52 17.30 6.83
CA ASP A 132 15.60 17.10 7.95
C ASP A 132 14.15 17.38 7.52
N LEU A 133 13.23 16.62 8.09
CA LEU A 133 11.80 16.77 7.82
C LEU A 133 11.12 17.66 8.86
N VAL A 134 10.18 18.48 8.39
CA VAL A 134 9.22 19.20 9.23
C VAL A 134 7.81 18.72 8.88
N GLY A 135 7.14 18.16 9.89
CA GLY A 135 5.78 17.68 9.81
C GLY A 135 4.75 18.78 10.01
N GLY A 136 3.60 18.65 9.34
CA GLY A 136 2.36 19.34 9.71
C GLY A 136 1.63 18.63 10.88
N PRO A 137 0.44 19.12 11.26
CA PRO A 137 -0.37 18.52 12.32
C PRO A 137 -0.64 17.02 12.11
N GLY A 138 -0.51 16.23 13.18
CA GLY A 138 -0.76 14.78 13.16
C GLY A 138 0.38 13.94 12.58
N ILE A 139 1.51 14.57 12.24
CA ILE A 139 2.71 13.90 11.75
C ILE A 139 3.76 13.94 12.87
N ASP A 140 4.19 12.77 13.30
CA ASP A 140 5.29 12.61 14.24
C ASP A 140 6.61 12.66 13.47
N VAL A 141 7.59 13.43 13.95
CA VAL A 141 8.91 13.51 13.33
C VAL A 141 9.97 13.19 14.37
N ALA A 142 10.69 12.11 14.13
CA ALA A 142 11.79 11.65 14.98
C ALA A 142 12.83 10.93 14.11
N ASP A 143 14.11 11.04 14.48
CA ASP A 143 15.22 10.30 13.84
C ASP A 143 15.26 10.41 12.30
N GLY A 144 14.95 11.59 11.76
CA GLY A 144 14.93 11.86 10.32
C GLY A 144 13.74 11.25 9.57
N GLN A 145 12.74 10.72 10.29
CA GLN A 145 11.54 10.10 9.72
C GLN A 145 10.29 10.86 10.11
N ALA A 146 9.40 11.08 9.15
CA ALA A 146 8.03 11.52 9.40
C ALA A 146 7.08 10.32 9.37
N THR A 147 6.36 10.09 10.46
CA THR A 147 5.39 9.00 10.62
C THR A 147 3.98 9.55 10.79
N ILE A 148 3.01 8.96 10.09
CA ILE A 148 1.58 9.18 10.31
C ILE A 148 0.80 7.87 10.20
N THR A 149 -0.31 7.77 10.94
CA THR A 149 -1.30 6.70 10.74
C THR A 149 -2.57 7.29 10.14
N LEU A 150 -2.93 6.83 8.95
CA LEU A 150 -4.07 7.28 8.17
C LEU A 150 -5.23 6.31 8.37
N ARG A 151 -6.44 6.84 8.57
CA ARG A 151 -7.66 6.03 8.55
C ARG A 151 -8.19 5.91 7.12
N HIS A 152 -8.83 4.80 6.79
CA HIS A 152 -9.29 4.52 5.43
C HIS A 152 -10.63 5.18 5.04
N LEU A 153 -11.13 6.11 5.87
CA LEU A 153 -12.34 6.88 5.55
C LEU A 153 -11.96 8.18 4.85
N GLY A 154 -12.28 8.26 3.55
CA GLY A 154 -12.16 9.47 2.75
C GLY A 154 -10.75 9.72 2.19
N GLN A 155 -10.52 10.97 1.78
CA GLN A 155 -9.23 11.42 1.25
C GLN A 155 -8.46 12.18 2.32
N THR A 156 -7.19 11.83 2.50
CA THR A 156 -6.25 12.58 3.35
C THR A 156 -5.13 13.16 2.49
N ILE A 157 -4.79 14.42 2.74
CA ILE A 157 -3.61 15.07 2.16
C ILE A 157 -2.61 15.30 3.27
N LEU A 158 -1.45 14.68 3.16
CA LEU A 158 -0.29 14.93 4.01
C LEU A 158 0.65 15.90 3.29
N THR A 159 1.15 16.88 4.04
CA THR A 159 2.18 17.81 3.56
C THR A 159 3.38 17.75 4.49
N LEU A 160 4.56 17.51 3.91
CA LEU A 160 5.84 17.57 4.60
C LEU A 160 6.69 18.67 3.96
N ARG A 161 7.60 19.21 4.76
CA ARG A 161 8.63 20.13 4.27
C ARG A 161 10.00 19.55 4.58
N ALA A 162 10.94 19.65 3.63
CA ALA A 162 12.35 19.41 3.89
C ALA A 162 13.04 20.75 4.25
N ASN A 163 13.93 20.71 5.22
CA ASN A 163 14.79 21.82 5.61
C ASN A 163 16.26 21.44 5.39
N SER A 164 17.00 22.38 4.81
CA SER A 164 18.46 22.39 4.75
C SER A 164 19.09 22.72 6.10
#